data_AF-A0A7R9W3F5-F1
#
_entry.id   AF-A0A7R9W3F5-F1
#
_cell.length_a   1.000
_cell.length_b   1.000
_cell.length_c   1.000
_cell.angle_alpha   90.00
_cell.angle_beta   90.00
_cell.angle_gamma   90.00
#
_symmetry.space_group_name_H-M   'P 1'
#
loop_
_entity.id
_entity.type
_entity.pdbx_description
1 polymer ?
#
loop_
_entity_poly.entity_id
_entity_poly.type
_entity_poly.pdbx_seq_one_letter_code
_entity_poly.pdbx_strand_id
1 'polypeptide(L)'
;LALESEYVSANLNHWVDLIFGYKQRGPEAAAAHNIFHYLSYEGSVDLDKITDEVDRKATESHIQNFGQTPSQLLVKMPHPNRLPAEECWRPLISELSRLKSLRC
;
A
#
# COMPACT_ATOMS: atom_id res chain seq x y z
N LEU A 1 -9.03 0.43 -21.72
CA LEU A 1 -9.39 0.56 -20.28
C LEU A 1 -8.25 1.28 -19.57
N ALA A 2 -8.54 2.17 -18.61
CA ALA A 2 -7.52 3.01 -17.98
C ALA A 2 -6.64 2.24 -16.97
N LEU A 3 -7.24 1.56 -15.99
CA LEU A 3 -6.53 0.83 -14.93
C LEU A 3 -5.61 -0.27 -15.49
N GLU A 4 -6.10 -1.03 -16.47
CA GLU A 4 -5.36 -2.12 -17.13
C GLU A 4 -4.43 -1.65 -18.26
N SER A 5 -4.19 -0.34 -18.38
CA SER A 5 -3.27 0.18 -19.41
C SER A 5 -1.81 -0.12 -19.06
N GLU A 6 -0.95 -0.13 -20.09
CA GLU A 6 0.51 -0.23 -19.91
C GLU A 6 1.05 0.92 -19.07
N TYR A 7 0.50 2.13 -19.23
CA TYR A 7 0.90 3.29 -18.45
C TYR A 7 0.67 3.07 -16.95
N VAL A 8 -0.52 2.65 -16.55
CA VAL A 8 -0.81 2.39 -15.14
C VAL A 8 0.01 1.20 -14.64
N SER A 9 0.09 0.12 -15.42
CA SER A 9 0.88 -1.07 -15.09
C SER A 9 2.35 -0.75 -14.78
N ALA A 10 2.96 0.14 -15.54
CA ALA A 10 4.36 0.55 -15.37
C ALA A 10 4.59 1.48 -14.16
N ASN A 11 3.54 2.10 -13.61
CA ASN A 11 3.67 3.14 -12.58
C ASN A 11 2.91 2.83 -11.28
N LEU A 12 2.06 1.80 -11.25
CA LEU A 12 1.20 1.50 -10.11
C LEU A 12 1.99 1.21 -8.83
N ASN A 13 3.20 0.67 -8.95
CA ASN A 13 4.08 0.41 -7.81
C ASN A 13 4.42 1.69 -7.03
N HIS A 14 4.46 2.86 -7.67
CA HIS A 14 4.66 4.13 -6.98
C HIS A 14 3.47 4.49 -6.08
N TRP A 15 2.25 4.18 -6.52
CA TRP A 15 1.07 4.33 -5.67
C TRP A 15 1.08 3.31 -4.53
N VAL A 16 1.50 2.06 -4.80
CA VAL A 16 1.67 1.04 -3.75
C VAL A 16 2.70 1.49 -2.71
N ASP A 17 3.80 2.12 -3.13
CA ASP A 17 4.81 2.67 -2.22
C ASP A 17 4.24 3.73 -1.26
N LEU A 18 3.29 4.55 -1.73
CA LEU A 18 2.62 5.58 -0.93
C LEU A 18 1.63 4.96 0.07
N ILE A 19 0.84 3.98 -0.37
CA ILE A 19 -0.27 3.46 0.44
C ILE A 19 0.14 2.31 1.34
N PHE A 20 1.07 1.44 0.92
CA PHE A 20 1.47 0.23 1.64
C PHE A 20 2.99 0.10 1.82
N GLY A 21 3.78 0.90 1.10
CA GLY A 21 5.23 0.77 1.08
C GLY A 21 5.97 1.81 1.91
N TYR A 22 7.25 1.99 1.58
CA TYR A 22 8.19 2.76 2.40
C TYR A 22 7.88 4.26 2.43
N LYS A 23 7.06 4.78 1.50
CA LYS A 23 6.61 6.18 1.47
C LYS A 23 5.32 6.43 2.25
N GLN A 24 4.79 5.45 2.98
CA GLN A 24 3.62 5.62 3.83
C GLN A 24 3.94 6.44 5.10
N ARG A 25 5.17 6.32 5.64
CA ARG A 25 5.58 6.93 6.91
C ARG A 25 7.01 7.50 6.84
N GLY A 26 7.37 8.31 7.82
CA GLY A 26 8.74 8.82 7.98
C GLY A 26 9.14 9.91 6.98
N PRO A 27 10.45 10.17 6.81
CA PRO A 27 10.97 11.24 5.94
C PRO A 27 10.52 11.11 4.48
N GLU A 28 10.40 9.87 3.99
CA GLU A 28 9.97 9.59 2.61
C GLU A 28 8.51 9.98 2.36
N ALA A 29 7.63 9.78 3.35
CA ALA A 29 6.27 10.29 3.30
C ALA A 29 6.23 11.82 3.29
N ALA A 30 7.08 12.48 4.08
CA ALA A 30 7.17 13.94 4.10
C ALA A 30 7.60 14.48 2.73
N ALA A 31 8.65 13.91 2.15
CA ALA A 31 9.16 14.27 0.84
C ALA A 31 8.14 14.04 -0.28
N ALA A 32 7.27 13.04 -0.14
CA ALA A 32 6.20 12.73 -1.09
C ALA A 32 4.87 13.45 -0.79
N HIS A 33 4.82 14.34 0.22
CA HIS A 33 3.58 14.99 0.67
C HIS A 33 2.45 14.02 1.04
N ASN A 34 2.80 12.91 1.70
CA ASN A 34 1.93 11.78 2.00
C ASN A 34 1.81 11.54 3.53
N ILE A 35 1.81 12.61 4.32
CA ILE A 35 1.60 12.55 5.78
C ILE A 35 0.14 12.81 6.10
N PHE A 36 -0.46 11.92 6.90
CA PHE A 36 -1.82 12.02 7.40
C PHE A 36 -1.83 12.31 8.91
N HIS A 37 -3.02 12.51 9.47
CA HIS A 37 -3.17 12.72 10.91
C HIS A 37 -2.68 11.49 11.70
N TYR A 38 -2.00 11.70 12.83
CA TYR A 38 -1.33 10.60 13.55
C TYR A 38 -2.27 9.46 13.96
N LEU A 39 -3.54 9.76 14.27
CA LEU A 39 -4.57 8.77 14.61
C LEU A 39 -4.95 7.84 13.46
N SER A 40 -4.61 8.19 12.21
CA SER A 40 -4.86 7.32 11.06
C SER A 40 -3.89 6.14 11.00
N TYR A 41 -2.71 6.25 11.63
CA TYR A 41 -1.69 5.22 11.58
C TYR A 41 -1.86 4.21 12.71
N GLU A 42 -1.91 2.93 12.35
CA GLU A 42 -1.88 1.81 13.29
C GLU A 42 -0.75 1.96 14.31
N GLY A 43 -1.08 1.74 15.59
CA GLY A 43 -0.15 1.76 16.73
C GLY A 43 0.23 3.14 17.26
N SER A 44 -0.34 4.23 16.74
CA SER A 44 0.03 5.60 17.15
C SER A 44 -0.53 6.00 18.52
N VAL A 45 -1.60 5.36 18.97
CA VAL A 45 -2.22 5.58 20.27
C VAL A 45 -2.62 4.24 20.89
N ASP A 46 -2.40 4.13 22.19
CA ASP A 46 -2.86 3.02 23.02
C ASP A 46 -4.12 3.49 23.77
N LEU A 47 -5.29 3.04 23.31
CA LEU A 47 -6.59 3.46 23.85
C LEU A 47 -6.79 3.05 25.31
N ASP A 48 -6.11 2.00 25.76
CA ASP A 48 -6.24 1.50 27.15
C ASP A 48 -5.46 2.39 28.13
N LYS A 49 -4.52 3.19 27.64
CA LYS A 49 -3.79 4.18 28.45
C LYS A 49 -4.54 5.50 28.60
N ILE A 50 -5.64 5.73 27.87
CA ILE A 50 -6.44 6.94 27.99
C ILE A 50 -7.45 6.75 29.13
N THR A 51 -7.18 7.40 30.26
CA THR A 51 -8.02 7.29 31.47
C THR A 51 -9.25 8.18 31.43
N ASP A 52 -9.17 9.32 30.74
CA ASP A 52 -10.31 10.21 30.58
C ASP A 52 -11.29 9.66 29.55
N GLU A 53 -12.54 9.46 29.96
CA GLU A 53 -13.56 8.84 29.11
C GLU A 53 -13.97 9.71 27.92
N VAL A 54 -13.93 11.03 28.07
CA VAL A 54 -14.25 11.98 27.00
C VAL A 54 -13.17 11.92 25.92
N ASP A 55 -11.90 11.97 26.33
CA ASP A 55 -10.77 11.87 25.41
C ASP A 55 -10.71 10.51 24.73
N ARG A 56 -11.01 9.42 25.45
CA ARG A 56 -11.06 8.07 24.88
C ARG A 56 -12.12 7.96 23.79
N LYS A 57 -13.35 8.42 24.06
CA LYS A 57 -14.45 8.43 23.09
C LYS A 57 -14.15 9.34 21.89
N ALA A 58 -13.56 10.51 22.13
CA ALA A 58 -13.16 11.41 21.06
C ALA A 58 -12.12 10.77 20.13
N THR A 59 -11.13 10.08 20.71
CA THR A 59 -10.08 9.36 19.97
C THR A 59 -10.66 8.18 19.17
N GLU A 60 -11.51 7.35 19.79
CA GLU A 60 -12.21 6.26 19.11
C GLU A 60 -13.06 6.77 17.95
N SER A 61 -13.84 7.82 18.17
CA SER A 61 -14.66 8.46 17.14
C SER A 61 -13.82 9.01 16.00
N HIS A 62 -12.65 9.59 16.30
CA HIS A 62 -11.75 10.07 15.27
C HIS A 62 -11.24 8.93 14.38
N ILE A 63 -10.74 7.85 15.01
CA ILE A 63 -10.23 6.66 14.30
C ILE A 63 -11.30 6.03 13.40
N GLN A 64 -12.55 5.96 13.88
CA GLN A 64 -13.66 5.34 13.15
C GLN A 64 -14.13 6.17 11.95
N ASN A 65 -14.09 7.50 12.05
CA ASN A 65 -14.80 8.37 11.11
C ASN A 65 -13.88 9.22 10.21
N PHE A 66 -12.60 9.40 10.57
CA PHE A 66 -11.69 10.31 9.86
C PHE A 66 -10.51 9.60 9.17
N GLY A 67 -10.68 8.30 8.92
CA GLY A 67 -9.78 7.50 8.08
C GLY A 67 -8.78 6.66 8.87
N GLN A 68 -8.49 5.50 8.29
CA GLN A 68 -7.50 4.55 8.81
C GLN A 68 -6.54 4.21 7.67
N THR A 69 -5.26 4.52 7.85
CA THR A 69 -4.22 4.16 6.90
C THR A 69 -4.01 2.65 6.97
N PRO A 70 -3.96 1.93 5.82
CA PRO A 70 -3.69 0.50 5.81
C PRO A 70 -2.34 0.15 6.47
N SER A 71 -2.19 -1.08 6.95
CA SER A 71 -0.91 -1.54 7.50
C SER A 71 0.22 -1.46 6.45
N GLN A 72 1.40 -1.03 6.88
CA GLN A 72 2.57 -0.92 6.01
C GLN A 72 3.14 -2.33 5.75
N LEU A 73 3.10 -2.78 4.50
CA LEU A 73 3.52 -4.12 4.10
C LEU A 73 5.01 -4.16 3.72
N LEU A 74 5.54 -3.08 3.14
CA LEU A 74 6.93 -2.99 2.68
C LEU A 74 7.63 -1.82 3.38
N VAL A 75 8.48 -2.13 4.37
CA VAL A 75 9.08 -1.09 5.22
C VAL A 75 10.41 -0.58 4.66
N LYS A 76 11.22 -1.45 4.04
CA LYS A 76 12.62 -1.14 3.70
C LYS A 76 12.90 -1.00 2.21
N MET A 77 12.18 -1.72 1.36
CA MET A 77 12.45 -1.76 -0.07
C MET A 77 11.29 -1.16 -0.86
N PRO A 78 11.57 -0.44 -1.96
CA PRO A 78 10.54 -0.04 -2.92
C PRO A 78 9.79 -1.25 -3.46
N HIS A 79 8.50 -1.07 -3.74
CA HIS A 79 7.71 -2.06 -4.44
C HIS A 79 8.30 -2.28 -5.84
N PRO A 80 8.54 -3.54 -6.26
CA PRO A 80 9.09 -3.84 -7.57
C PRO A 80 8.17 -3.35 -8.68
N ASN A 81 8.75 -2.85 -9.77
CA ASN A 81 7.98 -2.53 -10.97
C ASN A 81 7.35 -3.80 -11.55
N ARG A 82 6.15 -3.66 -12.10
CA ARG A 82 5.53 -4.76 -12.86
C ARG A 82 6.37 -5.01 -14.11
N LEU A 83 6.56 -6.29 -14.45
CA LEU A 83 7.15 -6.67 -15.73
C LEU A 83 6.21 -6.25 -16.88
N PRO A 84 6.75 -6.02 -18.09
CA PRO A 84 5.93 -5.86 -19.29
C PRO A 84 4.93 -7.00 -19.44
N ALA A 85 3.79 -6.74 -20.07
CA ALA A 85 2.71 -7.73 -20.20
C ALA A 85 3.20 -9.05 -20.81
N GLU A 86 4.08 -8.99 -21.81
CA GLU A 86 4.70 -10.14 -22.47
C GLU A 86 5.70 -10.92 -21.58
N GLU A 87 6.09 -10.38 -20.43
CA GLU A 87 7.02 -11.01 -19.50
C GLU A 87 6.38 -11.35 -18.14
N CYS A 88 5.21 -10.79 -17.84
CA CYS A 88 4.56 -10.94 -16.53
C CYS A 88 4.18 -12.39 -16.18
N TRP A 89 4.07 -13.27 -17.18
CA TRP A 89 3.80 -14.70 -17.00
C TRP A 89 5.07 -15.54 -16.79
N ARG A 90 6.27 -14.99 -17.03
CA ARG A 90 7.55 -15.71 -16.90
C ARG A 90 7.79 -16.30 -15.50
N PRO A 91 7.50 -15.59 -14.39
CA PRO A 91 7.69 -16.15 -13.04
C PRO A 91 6.74 -17.32 -12.73
N LEU A 92 5.60 -17.39 -13.41
CA LEU A 92 4.60 -18.45 -13.24
C LEU A 92 4.88 -19.67 -14.12
N ILE A 93 5.67 -19.49 -15.19
CA ILE A 93 5.87 -20.50 -16.23
C ILE A 93 7.35 -20.55 -16.57
N SER A 94 8.07 -21.47 -15.93
CA SER A 94 9.50 -21.71 -16.15
C SER A 94 9.83 -22.19 -17.57
N GLU A 95 8.84 -22.68 -18.33
CA GLU A 95 9.02 -23.25 -19.67
C GLU A 95 7.89 -22.84 -20.63
N LEU A 96 8.20 -21.90 -21.53
CA LEU A 96 7.35 -21.43 -22.63
C LEU A 96 6.81 -22.55 -23.54
N SER A 97 7.52 -23.68 -23.62
CA SER A 97 7.14 -24.86 -24.41
C SER A 97 5.78 -25.44 -24.00
N ARG A 98 5.41 -25.35 -22.71
CA ARG A 98 4.15 -25.89 -22.16
C ARG A 98 2.94 -24.98 -22.36
N LEU A 99 3.13 -23.69 -22.67
CA LEU A 99 2.02 -22.78 -23.00
C LEU A 99 1.37 -23.10 -24.35
N LYS A 100 2.13 -23.66 -25.30
CA LYS A 100 1.60 -24.06 -26.61
C LYS A 100 0.56 -25.18 -26.52
N SER A 101 0.56 -25.98 -25.45
CA SER A 101 -0.44 -27.03 -25.20
C SER A 101 -1.67 -26.54 -24.45
N LEU A 102 -1.69 -25.29 -23.99
CA LEU A 102 -2.82 -24.67 -23.27
C LEU A 102 -3.57 -23.64 -24.13
N ARG A 103 -3.42 -23.72 -25.46
CA ARG A 103 -4.34 -23.02 -26.37
C ARG A 103 -5.70 -23.71 -26.30
N CYS A 104 -6.67 -23.07 -25.66
CA CYS A 104 -8.05 -23.15 -26.11
C CYS A 104 -8.18 -22.45 -27.47
#